data_AF-A0A2H2ZSW3-F1
#
_entry.id   AF-A0A2H2ZSW3-F1
#
_cell.length_a   1.000
_cell.length_b   1.000
_cell.length_c   1.000
_cell.angle_alpha   90.00
_cell.angle_beta   90.00
_cell.angle_gamma   90.00
#
_symmetry.space_group_name_H-M   'P 1'
#
loop_
_entity.id
_entity.type
_entity.pdbx_description
1 polymer ?
#
loop_
_entity_poly.entity_id
_entity_poly.type
_entity_poly.pdbx_seq_one_letter_code
_entity_poly.pdbx_strand_id
1 'polypeptide(L)'
;MADDDLLEKVHSLSDLELAILLCLVNREHVLISTPPAAIDDLVQELQLIASKTFNLQSVVVNCHPSTTLEDFACALLLQPQQPPLFNATTVSRSASPFARADSYFALNSQPNQQHRSSTPLSLRTTTPFSASPQIAHFVIAKNLDRAPRVVQIQALELLRTRRIFTRTSVQAAPKQFVFVPVLGAASGGEAHVTAHLNDFFSVAHWHNPDDGYVNLDEAEGRSDGEDATASTESVVKKGMTPSTALISDIDISHLAKLSQEVQIDVDILRYQMNIISFLRMHRAVAGGISPAATKHLHQLVKSLAPLHKLDFVTPALVGLAVRKVYLHRIRITEPEKERSMQWGSQLEAVEALLEDVGPEEVIEEVLEMVTAPP
;
A
#
# COMPACT_ATOMS: atom_id res chain seq x y z
N MET A 1 -3.53 -1.77 27.00
CA MET A 1 -2.40 -0.86 26.72
C MET A 1 -1.32 -1.59 25.92
N ALA A 2 -0.61 -0.90 25.04
CA ALA A 2 0.49 -1.48 24.28
C ALA A 2 1.71 -1.76 25.17
N ASP A 3 2.49 -2.77 24.82
CA ASP A 3 3.71 -3.15 25.55
C ASP A 3 4.78 -2.06 25.37
N ASP A 4 5.56 -1.77 26.41
CA ASP A 4 6.53 -0.67 26.37
C ASP A 4 7.61 -0.91 25.30
N ASP A 5 8.08 -2.16 25.16
CA ASP A 5 9.03 -2.58 24.12
C ASP A 5 8.48 -2.38 22.70
N LEU A 6 7.16 -2.59 22.51
CA LEU A 6 6.51 -2.39 21.21
C LEU A 6 6.44 -0.90 20.89
N LEU A 7 6.19 -0.06 21.89
CA LEU A 7 6.08 1.38 21.72
C LEU A 7 7.43 2.05 21.45
N GLU A 8 8.50 1.60 22.11
CA GLU A 8 9.86 2.05 21.79
C GLU A 8 10.20 1.77 20.32
N LYS A 9 9.84 0.58 19.82
CA LYS A 9 9.99 0.26 18.39
C LYS A 9 9.18 1.19 17.51
N VAL A 10 7.90 1.43 17.85
CA VAL A 10 7.05 2.34 17.06
C VAL A 10 7.58 3.77 17.07
N HIS A 11 8.08 4.28 18.19
CA HIS A 11 8.64 5.63 18.29
C HIS A 11 9.97 5.78 17.57
N SER A 12 10.68 4.68 17.31
CA SER A 12 11.88 4.68 16.47
C SER A 12 11.58 4.66 14.96
N LEU A 13 10.33 4.45 14.55
CA LEU A 13 9.95 4.41 13.14
C LEU A 13 9.97 5.79 12.51
N SER A 14 10.33 5.84 11.24
CA SER A 14 10.09 6.99 10.38
C SER A 14 8.61 7.22 10.10
N ASP A 15 8.26 8.43 9.65
CA ASP A 15 6.89 8.79 9.27
C ASP A 15 6.30 7.87 8.18
N LEU A 16 7.14 7.41 7.24
CA LEU A 16 6.74 6.49 6.18
C LEU A 16 6.38 5.11 6.74
N GLU A 17 7.24 4.58 7.61
CA GLU A 17 7.01 3.30 8.29
C GLU A 17 5.78 3.35 9.19
N LEU A 18 5.59 4.46 9.91
CA LEU A 18 4.42 4.68 10.75
C LEU A 18 3.13 4.72 9.92
N ALA A 19 3.14 5.41 8.78
CA ALA A 19 1.98 5.45 7.88
C ALA A 19 1.62 4.04 7.36
N ILE A 20 2.62 3.24 7.01
CA ILE A 20 2.43 1.84 6.57
C ILE A 20 1.91 0.98 7.72
N LEU A 21 2.47 1.12 8.92
CA LEU A 21 2.02 0.39 10.11
C LEU A 21 0.55 0.67 10.40
N LEU A 22 0.13 1.93 10.38
CA LEU A 22 -1.26 2.35 10.59
C LEU A 22 -2.21 1.73 9.55
N CYS A 23 -1.77 1.60 8.30
CA CYS A 23 -2.53 0.94 7.25
C CYS A 23 -2.61 -0.58 7.44
N LEU A 24 -1.54 -1.23 7.88
CA LEU A 24 -1.52 -2.66 8.21
C LEU A 24 -2.47 -2.98 9.38
N VAL A 25 -2.43 -2.15 10.44
CA VAL A 25 -3.30 -2.26 11.62
C VAL A 25 -4.77 -2.11 11.24
N ASN A 26 -5.10 -1.11 10.41
CA ASN A 26 -6.48 -0.85 9.99
C ASN A 26 -6.96 -1.73 8.82
N ARG A 27 -6.05 -2.46 8.16
CA ARG A 27 -6.28 -3.21 6.91
C ARG A 27 -6.80 -2.34 5.77
N GLU A 28 -6.26 -1.13 5.69
CA GLU A 28 -6.58 -0.14 4.69
C GLU A 28 -5.31 0.18 3.86
N HIS A 29 -5.42 1.16 2.96
CA HIS A 29 -4.37 1.50 1.98
C HIS A 29 -3.92 2.96 2.15
N VAL A 30 -2.68 3.26 1.77
CA VAL A 30 -2.06 4.59 1.91
C VAL A 30 -1.61 5.11 0.56
N LEU A 31 -1.90 6.38 0.28
CA LEU A 31 -1.35 7.10 -0.87
C LEU A 31 -0.11 7.87 -0.42
N ILE A 32 1.01 7.70 -1.12
CA ILE A 32 2.24 8.43 -0.82
C ILE A 32 2.58 9.31 -2.01
N SER A 33 2.86 10.58 -1.73
CA SER A 33 3.22 11.57 -2.73
C SER A 33 4.57 12.20 -2.41
N THR A 34 5.31 12.55 -3.45
CA THR A 34 6.64 13.15 -3.36
C THR A 34 6.91 13.97 -4.62
N PRO A 35 7.89 14.89 -4.64
CA PRO A 35 8.32 15.55 -5.86
C PRO A 35 8.70 14.54 -6.95
N PRO A 36 8.42 14.82 -8.23
CA PRO A 36 8.59 13.85 -9.30
C PRO A 36 10.03 13.36 -9.51
N ALA A 37 11.01 14.13 -9.06
CA ALA A 37 12.43 13.76 -9.10
C ALA A 37 12.80 12.66 -8.11
N ALA A 38 12.09 12.55 -6.97
CA ALA A 38 12.44 11.68 -5.85
C ALA A 38 11.61 10.37 -5.80
N ILE A 39 10.77 10.11 -6.81
CA ILE A 39 9.89 8.93 -6.83
C ILE A 39 10.70 7.63 -6.79
N ASP A 40 11.79 7.57 -7.56
CA ASP A 40 12.60 6.35 -7.65
C ASP A 40 13.31 6.01 -6.34
N ASP A 41 13.76 7.02 -5.61
CA ASP A 41 14.36 6.86 -4.28
C ASP A 41 13.28 6.42 -3.29
N LEU A 42 12.13 7.10 -3.25
CA LEU A 42 11.01 6.70 -2.40
C LEU A 42 10.54 5.26 -2.66
N VAL A 43 10.48 4.81 -3.92
CA VAL A 43 10.10 3.43 -4.24
C VAL A 43 11.11 2.43 -3.68
N GLN A 44 12.41 2.72 -3.76
CA GLN A 44 13.45 1.87 -3.18
C GLN A 44 13.37 1.85 -1.64
N GLU A 45 13.15 3.01 -1.01
CA GLU A 45 12.93 3.11 0.45
C GLU A 45 11.74 2.23 0.87
N LEU A 46 10.61 2.32 0.16
CA LEU A 46 9.42 1.51 0.45
C LEU A 46 9.67 0.00 0.28
N GLN A 47 10.52 -0.41 -0.66
CA GLN A 47 10.94 -1.81 -0.79
C GLN A 47 11.80 -2.26 0.40
N LEU A 48 12.68 -1.39 0.88
CA LEU A 48 13.49 -1.66 2.07
C LEU A 48 12.62 -1.72 3.32
N ILE A 49 11.68 -0.78 3.52
CA ILE A 49 10.72 -0.81 4.63
C ILE A 49 9.92 -2.11 4.63
N ALA A 50 9.43 -2.55 3.46
CA ALA A 50 8.67 -3.79 3.36
C ALA A 50 9.51 -5.01 3.80
N SER A 51 10.79 -5.07 3.43
CA SER A 51 11.67 -6.20 3.73
C SER A 51 12.32 -6.15 5.13
N LYS A 52 12.87 -5.01 5.53
CA LYS A 52 13.56 -4.79 6.82
C LYS A 52 12.56 -4.67 7.98
N THR A 53 11.55 -3.82 7.86
CA THR A 53 10.68 -3.43 8.98
C THR A 53 9.56 -4.44 9.20
N PHE A 54 8.90 -4.89 8.12
CA PHE A 54 7.72 -5.75 8.20
C PHE A 54 7.92 -7.19 7.68
N ASN A 55 9.06 -7.48 7.03
CA ASN A 55 9.34 -8.77 6.39
C ASN A 55 8.22 -9.25 5.44
N LEU A 56 7.67 -8.31 4.67
CA LEU A 56 6.65 -8.52 3.66
C LEU A 56 7.28 -8.58 2.27
N GLN A 57 6.71 -9.44 1.42
CA GLN A 57 7.11 -9.51 0.01
C GLN A 57 6.53 -8.30 -0.74
N SER A 58 7.41 -7.47 -1.30
CA SER A 58 7.06 -6.29 -2.06
C SER A 58 7.17 -6.50 -3.57
N VAL A 59 6.27 -5.87 -4.31
CA VAL A 59 6.32 -5.82 -5.78
C VAL A 59 6.04 -4.40 -6.25
N VAL A 60 6.82 -3.95 -7.24
CA VAL A 60 6.68 -2.62 -7.86
C VAL A 60 5.99 -2.76 -9.21
N VAL A 61 4.90 -2.02 -9.37
CA VAL A 61 4.12 -1.91 -10.59
C VAL A 61 4.32 -0.53 -11.18
N ASN A 62 5.00 -0.46 -12.32
CA ASN A 62 5.22 0.79 -13.04
C ASN A 62 4.04 1.09 -13.96
N CYS A 63 3.26 2.11 -13.62
CA CYS A 63 2.11 2.54 -14.42
C CYS A 63 2.52 3.58 -15.47
N HIS A 64 2.02 3.38 -16.69
CA HIS A 64 2.21 4.25 -17.83
C HIS A 64 0.92 4.32 -18.66
N PRO A 65 0.76 5.30 -19.56
CA PRO A 65 -0.47 5.45 -20.35
C PRO A 65 -0.79 4.25 -21.25
N SER A 66 0.19 3.40 -21.56
CA SER A 66 0.00 2.16 -22.32
C SER A 66 -0.08 0.89 -21.46
N THR A 67 -0.16 1.00 -20.12
CA THR A 67 -0.38 -0.17 -19.24
C THR A 67 -1.68 -0.86 -19.61
N THR A 68 -1.61 -2.14 -19.97
CA THR A 68 -2.81 -2.96 -20.18
C THR A 68 -3.29 -3.60 -18.86
N LEU A 69 -4.54 -4.08 -18.86
CA LEU A 69 -5.09 -4.80 -17.71
C LEU A 69 -4.31 -6.10 -17.39
N GLU A 70 -3.82 -6.76 -18.43
CA GLU A 70 -3.05 -8.00 -18.30
C GLU A 70 -1.66 -7.70 -17.73
N ASP A 71 -0.99 -6.65 -18.21
CA ASP A 71 0.30 -6.22 -17.65
C ASP A 71 0.17 -5.85 -16.18
N PHE A 72 -0.88 -5.10 -15.82
CA PHE A 72 -1.14 -4.74 -14.43
C PHE A 72 -1.39 -5.98 -13.57
N ALA A 73 -2.22 -6.93 -14.03
CA ALA A 73 -2.52 -8.14 -13.27
C ALA A 73 -1.29 -9.05 -13.12
N CYS A 74 -0.48 -9.21 -14.16
CA CYS A 74 0.77 -9.96 -14.11
C CYS A 74 1.80 -9.29 -13.19
N ALA A 75 1.89 -7.96 -13.20
CA ALA A 75 2.80 -7.21 -12.36
C ALA A 75 2.45 -7.29 -10.86
N LEU A 76 1.24 -7.68 -10.48
CA LEU A 76 0.87 -7.86 -9.06
C LEU A 76 1.32 -9.21 -8.48
N LEU A 77 1.68 -10.16 -9.33
CA LEU A 77 1.97 -11.54 -8.94
C LEU A 77 3.46 -11.68 -8.61
N LEU A 78 3.73 -12.36 -7.51
CA LEU A 78 5.08 -12.75 -7.15
C LEU A 78 5.58 -13.75 -8.20
N GLN A 79 6.67 -13.39 -8.89
CA GLN A 79 7.31 -14.34 -9.79
C GLN A 79 7.87 -15.49 -8.94
N PRO A 80 7.57 -16.76 -9.28
CA PRO A 80 8.22 -17.88 -8.63
C PRO A 80 9.72 -17.74 -8.89
N GLN A 81 10.52 -17.63 -7.82
CA GLN A 81 11.97 -17.67 -7.92
C GLN A 81 12.35 -18.92 -8.72
N GLN A 82 12.82 -18.73 -9.96
CA GLN A 82 13.48 -19.80 -10.68
C GLN A 82 14.73 -20.16 -9.86
N PRO A 83 14.90 -21.43 -9.44
CA PRO A 83 16.16 -21.84 -8.84
C PRO A 83 17.28 -21.56 -9.86
N PRO A 84 18.46 -21.09 -9.41
CA PRO A 84 19.56 -20.80 -10.31
C PRO A 84 19.87 -22.07 -11.11
N LEU A 85 19.86 -21.94 -12.44
CA LEU A 85 20.24 -23.02 -13.35
C LEU A 85 21.69 -23.41 -13.03
N PHE A 86 21.86 -24.50 -12.27
CA PHE A 86 23.14 -25.17 -12.17
C PHE A 86 23.50 -25.65 -13.58
N ASN A 87 24.54 -25.05 -14.15
CA ASN A 87 25.17 -25.49 -15.39
C ASN A 87 25.61 -26.95 -15.22
N ALA A 88 24.77 -27.88 -15.66
CA ALA A 88 25.15 -29.27 -15.84
C ALA A 88 26.04 -29.34 -17.09
N THR A 89 27.35 -29.27 -16.87
CA THR A 89 28.37 -29.67 -17.85
C THR A 89 28.02 -31.04 -18.42
N THR A 90 27.76 -31.07 -19.73
CA THR A 90 27.48 -32.26 -20.53
C THR A 90 28.66 -33.21 -20.51
N VAL A 91 28.63 -34.21 -19.62
CA VAL A 91 29.52 -35.37 -19.74
C VAL A 91 28.85 -36.37 -20.67
N SER A 92 29.40 -36.46 -21.88
CA SER A 92 29.06 -37.45 -22.90
C SER A 92 29.14 -38.87 -22.32
N ARG A 93 28.05 -39.64 -22.45
CA ARG A 93 28.09 -41.09 -22.37
C ARG A 93 27.40 -41.69 -23.60
N SER A 94 28.22 -42.16 -24.52
CA SER A 94 27.84 -43.11 -25.55
C SER A 94 27.44 -44.43 -24.90
N ALA A 95 26.31 -45.00 -25.30
CA ALA A 95 26.15 -46.44 -25.51
C ALA A 95 24.74 -46.73 -26.01
N SER A 96 24.66 -47.21 -27.24
CA SER A 96 23.65 -48.15 -27.71
C SER A 96 24.41 -49.41 -28.17
N PRO A 97 23.80 -50.52 -28.61
CA PRO A 97 22.43 -51.02 -28.41
C PRO A 97 22.39 -52.56 -28.25
N PHE A 98 21.70 -53.16 -27.27
CA PHE A 98 21.25 -54.57 -27.42
C PHE A 98 20.03 -54.87 -26.55
N ALA A 99 18.88 -55.06 -27.19
CA ALA A 99 17.94 -56.16 -26.95
C ALA A 99 16.59 -55.81 -27.58
N ARG A 100 16.36 -56.35 -28.78
CA ARG A 100 15.04 -56.56 -29.36
C ARG A 100 14.33 -57.68 -28.58
N ALA A 101 13.04 -57.49 -28.33
CA ALA A 101 12.08 -58.59 -28.32
C ALA A 101 10.74 -58.04 -28.83
N ASP A 102 10.48 -58.35 -30.09
CA ASP A 102 9.21 -58.19 -30.79
C ASP A 102 8.12 -59.07 -30.17
N SER A 103 6.86 -58.61 -30.18
CA SER A 103 5.70 -59.27 -30.84
C SER A 103 4.37 -58.73 -30.28
N TYR A 104 3.61 -57.96 -31.07
CA TYR A 104 2.63 -58.38 -32.08
C TYR A 104 1.41 -59.11 -31.48
N PHE A 105 0.26 -58.44 -31.36
CA PHE A 105 -1.01 -58.89 -31.95
C PHE A 105 -2.09 -57.80 -31.89
N ALA A 106 -2.87 -57.72 -32.95
CA ALA A 106 -3.86 -56.69 -33.26
C ALA A 106 -5.29 -57.04 -32.79
N LEU A 107 -6.10 -55.98 -32.62
CA LEU A 107 -7.56 -55.83 -32.81
C LEU A 107 -8.47 -57.08 -32.77
N ASN A 108 -9.47 -57.06 -31.88
CA ASN A 108 -10.86 -57.36 -32.26
C ASN A 108 -11.94 -56.90 -31.25
N SER A 109 -12.97 -56.24 -31.80
CA SER A 109 -14.43 -56.27 -31.53
C SER A 109 -15.03 -56.39 -30.11
N GLN A 110 -15.92 -55.42 -29.82
CA GLN A 110 -17.03 -55.34 -28.82
C GLN A 110 -18.01 -56.56 -28.79
N PRO A 111 -19.07 -56.60 -27.94
CA PRO A 111 -19.38 -55.92 -26.66
C PRO A 111 -19.82 -56.89 -25.54
N ASN A 112 -20.12 -56.36 -24.35
CA ASN A 112 -21.27 -56.68 -23.48
C ASN A 112 -20.93 -56.80 -21.97
N GLN A 113 -21.87 -56.32 -21.15
CA GLN A 113 -22.08 -56.58 -19.72
C GLN A 113 -21.33 -55.73 -18.66
N GLN A 114 -22.10 -54.76 -18.18
CA GLN A 114 -22.26 -54.31 -16.79
C GLN A 114 -21.65 -55.23 -15.71
N HIS A 115 -20.67 -54.74 -14.95
CA HIS A 115 -20.74 -54.63 -13.48
C HIS A 115 -19.48 -53.96 -12.90
N ARG A 116 -19.76 -53.04 -11.96
CA ARG A 116 -18.92 -52.39 -10.94
C ARG A 116 -17.51 -52.96 -10.71
N SER A 117 -16.50 -52.10 -10.78
CA SER A 117 -15.54 -51.89 -9.68
C SER A 117 -14.70 -50.64 -9.94
N SER A 118 -14.82 -49.67 -9.03
CA SER A 118 -14.05 -48.45 -8.98
C SER A 118 -12.67 -48.72 -8.39
N THR A 119 -11.64 -48.77 -9.23
CA THR A 119 -10.27 -48.36 -8.86
C THR A 119 -9.57 -47.83 -10.10
N PRO A 120 -9.00 -46.61 -10.03
CA PRO A 120 -7.73 -46.41 -10.70
C PRO A 120 -6.65 -45.98 -9.69
N LEU A 121 -5.73 -46.92 -9.51
CA LEU A 121 -4.30 -46.77 -9.26
C LEU A 121 -3.75 -45.35 -9.54
N SER A 122 -3.21 -44.76 -8.48
CA SER A 122 -2.20 -43.70 -8.53
C SER A 122 -1.04 -44.09 -9.43
N LEU A 123 -0.76 -43.26 -10.43
CA LEU A 123 0.55 -43.17 -11.10
C LEU A 123 0.59 -41.91 -11.97
N ARG A 124 0.79 -40.75 -11.33
CA ARG A 124 1.43 -39.58 -11.97
C ARG A 124 2.34 -38.90 -10.96
N THR A 125 3.60 -39.35 -11.01
CA THR A 125 4.83 -38.57 -10.88
C THR A 125 4.68 -37.16 -10.30
N THR A 126 5.16 -37.04 -9.07
CA THR A 126 5.51 -35.83 -8.35
C THR A 126 6.45 -34.93 -9.15
N THR A 127 5.93 -33.87 -9.75
CA THR A 127 6.70 -32.63 -9.95
C THR A 127 6.41 -31.74 -8.74
N PRO A 128 7.40 -31.32 -7.95
CA PRO A 128 7.15 -30.49 -6.77
C PRO A 128 6.68 -29.10 -7.21
N PHE A 129 5.51 -28.70 -6.71
CA PHE A 129 5.04 -27.32 -6.50
C PHE A 129 5.49 -26.25 -7.51
N SER A 130 4.75 -26.09 -8.61
CA SER A 130 4.57 -24.74 -9.16
C SER A 130 3.65 -24.01 -8.17
N ALA A 131 4.20 -23.18 -7.30
CA ALA A 131 3.40 -22.29 -6.47
C ALA A 131 2.43 -21.53 -7.40
N SER A 132 1.13 -21.58 -7.12
CA SER A 132 0.17 -20.75 -7.82
C SER A 132 0.59 -19.28 -7.66
N PRO A 133 0.55 -18.47 -8.72
CA PRO A 133 1.03 -17.09 -8.63
C PRO A 133 0.18 -16.34 -7.60
N GLN A 134 0.79 -15.93 -6.49
CA GLN A 134 0.12 -15.23 -5.40
C GLN A 134 0.38 -13.73 -5.51
N ILE A 135 -0.63 -12.93 -5.16
CA ILE A 135 -0.48 -11.48 -5.06
C ILE A 135 0.47 -11.15 -3.91
N ALA A 136 1.38 -10.20 -4.15
CA ALA A 136 2.30 -9.71 -3.13
C ALA A 136 1.57 -9.10 -1.92
N HIS A 137 2.18 -9.16 -0.75
CA HIS A 137 1.65 -8.55 0.46
C HIS A 137 1.73 -7.03 0.42
N PHE A 138 2.79 -6.51 -0.20
CA PHE A 138 3.08 -5.09 -0.30
C PHE A 138 3.19 -4.70 -1.78
N VAL A 139 2.21 -3.96 -2.29
CA VAL A 139 2.17 -3.55 -3.69
C VAL A 139 2.47 -2.06 -3.79
N ILE A 140 3.54 -1.70 -4.49
CA ILE A 140 3.93 -0.32 -4.77
C ILE A 140 3.51 -0.01 -6.20
N ALA A 141 2.54 0.88 -6.40
CA ALA A 141 2.06 1.28 -7.71
C ALA A 141 2.62 2.66 -8.09
N LYS A 142 3.72 2.69 -8.84
CA LYS A 142 4.39 3.91 -9.29
C LYS A 142 3.60 4.59 -10.40
N ASN A 143 3.34 5.89 -10.27
CA ASN A 143 2.67 6.73 -11.27
C ASN A 143 1.27 6.23 -11.66
N LEU A 144 0.49 5.76 -10.68
CA LEU A 144 -0.86 5.22 -10.92
C LEU A 144 -1.82 6.26 -11.53
N ASP A 145 -1.57 7.55 -11.28
CA ASP A 145 -2.23 8.70 -11.90
C ASP A 145 -2.14 8.68 -13.44
N ARG A 146 -1.02 8.23 -13.99
CA ARG A 146 -0.78 8.14 -15.45
C ARG A 146 -1.40 6.90 -16.10
N ALA A 147 -1.88 5.95 -15.31
CA ALA A 147 -2.49 4.74 -15.82
C ALA A 147 -3.84 5.03 -16.50
N PRO A 148 -4.24 4.25 -17.52
CA PRO A 148 -5.60 4.32 -18.07
C PRO A 148 -6.67 4.13 -17.00
N ARG A 149 -7.83 4.78 -17.19
CA ARG A 149 -8.97 4.67 -16.25
C ARG A 149 -9.39 3.22 -15.98
N VAL A 150 -9.31 2.36 -16.99
CA VAL A 150 -9.62 0.92 -16.83
C VAL A 150 -8.69 0.21 -15.86
N VAL A 151 -7.40 0.57 -15.82
CA VAL A 151 -6.42 0.02 -14.87
C VAL A 151 -6.70 0.52 -13.46
N GLN A 152 -7.04 1.81 -13.30
CA GLN A 152 -7.44 2.36 -12.01
C GLN A 152 -8.73 1.72 -11.48
N ILE A 153 -9.69 1.40 -12.36
CA ILE A 153 -10.89 0.64 -12.00
C ILE A 153 -10.53 -0.77 -11.57
N GLN A 154 -9.60 -1.44 -12.26
CA GLN A 154 -9.13 -2.76 -11.86
C GLN A 154 -8.44 -2.74 -10.48
N ALA A 155 -7.64 -1.70 -10.21
CA ALA A 155 -7.07 -1.47 -8.88
C ALA A 155 -8.18 -1.28 -7.84
N LEU A 156 -9.19 -0.46 -8.13
CA LEU A 156 -10.35 -0.27 -7.25
C LEU A 156 -11.09 -1.60 -6.96
N GLU A 157 -11.28 -2.44 -7.97
CA GLU A 157 -11.86 -3.77 -7.79
C GLU A 157 -11.01 -4.67 -6.89
N LEU A 158 -9.68 -4.60 -7.02
CA LEU A 158 -8.76 -5.31 -6.15
C LEU A 158 -8.89 -4.83 -4.70
N LEU A 159 -8.94 -3.52 -4.44
CA LEU A 159 -9.08 -2.99 -3.07
C LEU A 159 -10.45 -3.37 -2.47
N ARG A 160 -11.53 -3.30 -3.27
CA ARG A 160 -12.89 -3.59 -2.81
C ARG A 160 -13.17 -5.07 -2.59
N THR A 161 -12.76 -5.92 -3.53
CA THR A 161 -13.09 -7.36 -3.51
C THR A 161 -11.97 -8.24 -2.96
N ARG A 162 -10.76 -7.68 -2.81
CA ARG A 162 -9.52 -8.41 -2.47
C ARG A 162 -9.24 -9.57 -3.42
N ARG A 163 -9.68 -9.44 -4.67
CA ARG A 163 -9.51 -10.43 -5.71
C ARG A 163 -9.22 -9.73 -7.04
N ILE A 164 -8.41 -10.36 -7.86
CA ILE A 164 -8.19 -9.95 -9.24
C ILE A 164 -8.55 -11.11 -10.17
N PHE A 165 -9.21 -10.79 -11.27
CA PHE A 165 -9.62 -11.74 -12.29
C PHE A 165 -8.60 -11.67 -13.42
N THR A 166 -7.77 -12.70 -13.55
CA THR A 166 -6.96 -12.90 -14.74
C THR A 166 -7.71 -13.79 -15.72
N ARG A 167 -7.28 -13.82 -16.99
CA ARG A 167 -7.86 -14.74 -18.00
C ARG A 167 -7.83 -16.20 -17.56
N THR A 168 -6.83 -16.58 -16.77
CA THR A 168 -6.53 -17.99 -16.46
C THR A 168 -6.92 -18.39 -15.04
N SER A 169 -7.08 -17.43 -14.13
CA SER A 169 -7.38 -17.73 -12.72
C SER A 169 -7.89 -16.50 -11.96
N VAL A 170 -8.61 -16.76 -10.87
CA VAL A 170 -8.94 -15.73 -9.88
C VAL A 170 -7.91 -15.80 -8.77
N GLN A 171 -7.20 -14.70 -8.55
CA GLN A 171 -6.20 -14.60 -7.48
C GLN A 171 -6.74 -13.75 -6.33
N ALA A 172 -6.65 -14.28 -5.12
CA ALA A 172 -7.07 -13.55 -3.92
C ALA A 172 -5.86 -12.84 -3.30
N ALA A 173 -6.07 -11.60 -2.85
CA ALA A 173 -5.08 -10.86 -2.10
C ALA A 173 -4.88 -11.50 -0.72
N PRO A 174 -3.65 -11.49 -0.18
CA PRO A 174 -3.39 -12.03 1.16
C PRO A 174 -4.19 -11.30 2.25
N LYS A 175 -4.25 -11.90 3.45
CA LYS A 175 -4.95 -11.29 4.60
C LYS A 175 -4.32 -9.95 5.03
N GLN A 176 -2.99 -9.89 5.00
CA GLN A 176 -2.21 -8.67 5.15
C GLN A 176 -1.81 -8.23 3.75
N PHE A 177 -2.49 -7.19 3.30
CA PHE A 177 -2.33 -6.64 1.97
C PHE A 177 -2.40 -5.13 2.07
N VAL A 178 -1.33 -4.47 1.65
CA VAL A 178 -1.27 -3.00 1.54
C VAL A 178 -0.93 -2.64 0.11
N PHE A 179 -1.73 -1.74 -0.44
CA PHE A 179 -1.54 -1.17 -1.75
C PHE A 179 -1.12 0.29 -1.56
N VAL A 180 0.03 0.64 -2.10
CA VAL A 180 0.68 1.94 -1.94
C VAL A 180 0.88 2.58 -3.31
N PRO A 181 -0.06 3.39 -3.82
CA PRO A 181 0.22 4.24 -4.95
C PRO A 181 1.25 5.30 -4.57
N VAL A 182 2.31 5.39 -5.38
CA VAL A 182 3.35 6.41 -5.26
C VAL A 182 3.19 7.38 -6.43
N LEU A 183 2.88 8.63 -6.11
CA LEU A 183 2.56 9.67 -7.10
C LEU A 183 3.57 10.81 -7.04
N GLY A 184 3.98 11.31 -8.21
CA GLY A 184 4.73 12.54 -8.34
C GLY A 184 3.80 13.75 -8.39
N ALA A 185 3.92 14.68 -7.45
CA ALA A 185 3.16 15.94 -7.44
C ALA A 185 4.04 17.11 -6.96
N ALA A 186 3.58 18.35 -7.13
CA ALA A 186 4.26 19.51 -6.56
C ALA A 186 3.97 19.68 -5.06
N SER A 187 2.77 19.29 -4.63
CA SER A 187 2.31 19.33 -3.25
C SER A 187 1.56 18.04 -2.87
N GLY A 188 1.44 17.78 -1.56
CA GLY A 188 0.70 16.63 -1.04
C GLY A 188 -0.76 16.60 -1.47
N GLY A 189 -1.37 17.79 -1.54
CA GLY A 189 -2.76 17.98 -1.90
C GLY A 189 -3.07 17.81 -3.39
N GLU A 190 -2.09 17.86 -4.29
CA GLU A 190 -2.31 17.72 -5.74
C GLU A 190 -2.22 16.27 -6.24
N ALA A 191 -1.67 15.38 -5.43
CA ALA A 191 -1.48 13.99 -5.78
C ALA A 191 -2.83 13.23 -5.76
N HIS A 192 -3.41 13.03 -6.94
CA HIS A 192 -4.72 12.40 -7.07
C HIS A 192 -4.77 11.33 -8.15
N VAL A 193 -5.64 10.35 -7.89
CA VAL A 193 -6.14 9.41 -8.90
C VAL A 193 -7.61 9.70 -9.21
N THR A 194 -8.29 8.79 -9.92
CA THR A 194 -9.76 8.87 -10.09
C THR A 194 -10.48 9.02 -8.74
N ALA A 195 -11.51 9.87 -8.69
CA ALA A 195 -12.19 10.23 -7.46
C ALA A 195 -12.69 9.01 -6.65
N HIS A 196 -13.19 7.98 -7.33
CA HIS A 196 -13.67 6.75 -6.68
C HIS A 196 -12.54 5.90 -6.09
N LEU A 197 -11.39 5.79 -6.77
CA LEU A 197 -10.24 5.04 -6.25
C LEU A 197 -9.61 5.78 -5.07
N ASN A 198 -9.53 7.10 -5.18
CA ASN A 198 -8.96 7.96 -4.15
C ASN A 198 -9.67 7.82 -2.80
N ASP A 199 -10.98 7.60 -2.81
CA ASP A 199 -11.79 7.46 -1.60
C ASP A 199 -11.45 6.20 -0.79
N PHE A 200 -10.90 5.16 -1.44
CA PHE A 200 -10.49 3.90 -0.82
C PHE A 200 -9.12 3.96 -0.13
N PHE A 201 -8.35 5.05 -0.30
CA PHE A 201 -7.12 5.25 0.46
C PHE A 201 -7.46 5.92 1.79
N SER A 202 -7.11 5.28 2.90
CA SER A 202 -7.42 5.79 4.23
C SER A 202 -6.62 7.06 4.53
N VAL A 203 -5.32 7.02 4.23
CA VAL A 203 -4.33 8.06 4.54
C VAL A 203 -3.62 8.50 3.27
N ALA A 204 -3.30 9.79 3.18
CA ALA A 204 -2.29 10.32 2.29
C ALA A 204 -1.12 10.91 3.08
N HIS A 205 0.09 10.62 2.62
CA HIS A 205 1.33 11.12 3.21
C HIS A 205 2.18 11.77 2.13
N TRP A 206 2.48 13.06 2.30
CA TRP A 206 3.48 13.75 1.52
C TRP A 206 4.85 13.55 2.16
N HIS A 207 5.80 13.08 1.36
CA HIS A 207 7.19 12.90 1.77
C HIS A 207 8.09 13.91 1.07
N ASN A 208 8.74 14.76 1.86
CA ASN A 208 9.73 15.70 1.34
C ASN A 208 11.09 15.01 1.22
N PRO A 209 11.76 15.04 0.05
CA PRO A 209 13.10 14.47 -0.10
C PRO A 209 14.15 15.06 0.86
N ASP A 210 13.93 16.29 1.37
CA ASP A 210 14.84 16.90 2.36
C ASP A 210 14.81 16.17 3.72
N ASP A 211 13.76 15.39 4.01
CA ASP A 211 13.64 14.62 5.25
C ASP A 211 14.58 13.39 5.26
N GLY A 212 15.19 13.06 4.12
CA GLY A 212 16.10 11.92 3.96
C GLY A 212 15.39 10.57 3.90
N TYR A 213 16.17 9.51 3.64
CA TYR A 213 15.67 8.14 3.49
C TYR A 213 16.43 7.21 4.41
N VAL A 214 15.92 7.01 5.63
CA VAL A 214 16.62 6.26 6.69
C VAL A 214 17.14 4.90 6.20
N ASN A 215 16.30 4.09 5.54
CA ASN A 215 16.73 2.75 5.16
C ASN A 215 17.66 2.73 3.94
N LEU A 216 17.49 3.65 3.00
CA LEU A 216 18.37 3.81 1.83
C LEU A 216 19.73 4.38 2.22
N ASP A 217 19.76 5.42 3.06
CA ASP A 217 21.00 6.05 3.51
C ASP A 217 21.86 5.04 4.29
N GLU A 218 21.24 4.20 5.12
CA GLU A 218 21.88 3.04 5.75
C GLU A 218 22.41 2.02 4.74
N ALA A 219 21.63 1.70 3.70
CA ALA A 219 22.00 0.69 2.71
C ALA A 219 23.15 1.17 1.80
N GLU A 220 23.20 2.46 1.52
CA GLU A 220 24.23 3.11 0.71
C GLU A 220 25.44 3.56 1.53
N GLY A 221 25.38 3.46 2.86
CA GLY A 221 26.45 3.92 3.75
C GLY A 221 26.62 5.44 3.74
N ARG A 222 25.58 6.20 3.36
CA ARG A 222 25.52 7.66 3.40
C ARG A 222 25.21 8.15 4.81
N SER A 223 25.92 7.65 5.81
CA SER A 223 25.88 8.26 7.13
C SER A 223 26.48 9.66 6.98
N ASP A 224 25.65 10.70 7.07
CA ASP A 224 26.08 12.07 7.22
C ASP A 224 27.06 12.12 8.40
N GLY A 225 28.32 12.25 8.03
CA GLY A 225 29.46 12.09 8.91
C GLY A 225 30.59 12.89 8.33
N GLU A 226 30.50 14.21 8.47
CA GLU A 226 31.69 15.04 8.69
C GLU A 226 32.37 14.57 9.99
N ASP A 227 32.91 13.36 9.99
CA ASP A 227 33.93 12.92 10.93
C ASP A 227 34.90 12.04 10.15
N ALA A 228 35.79 12.75 9.46
CA ALA A 228 37.01 12.22 8.90
C ALA A 228 37.91 11.65 10.00
N THR A 229 37.66 10.42 10.44
CA THR A 229 38.73 9.55 10.93
C THR A 229 38.52 8.12 10.43
N ALA A 230 39.48 7.71 9.62
CA ALA A 230 39.63 6.38 9.07
C ALA A 230 39.37 5.28 10.11
N SER A 231 38.41 4.41 9.83
CA SER A 231 38.39 3.05 10.36
C SER A 231 38.41 2.08 9.19
N THR A 232 39.63 1.87 8.69
CA THR A 232 39.98 0.69 7.90
C THR A 232 39.97 -0.52 8.81
N GLU A 233 38.79 -1.07 9.12
CA GLU A 233 38.71 -2.38 9.76
C GLU A 233 37.61 -3.25 9.13
N SER A 234 38.12 -4.21 8.37
CA SER A 234 37.56 -5.55 8.21
C SER A 234 36.33 -5.72 7.31
N VAL A 235 36.65 -5.91 6.03
CA VAL A 235 35.88 -6.65 5.04
C VAL A 235 35.66 -8.08 5.55
N VAL A 236 34.64 -8.29 6.36
CA VAL A 236 34.04 -9.62 6.56
C VAL A 236 32.66 -9.55 5.93
N LYS A 237 32.51 -10.28 4.82
CA LYS A 237 31.21 -10.71 4.27
C LYS A 237 30.32 -11.16 5.42
N LYS A 238 29.48 -10.26 5.95
CA LYS A 238 28.38 -10.63 6.82
C LYS A 238 27.36 -11.25 5.89
N GLY A 239 27.43 -12.59 5.80
CA GLY A 239 26.38 -13.37 5.19
C GLY A 239 25.04 -12.89 5.74
N MET A 240 24.08 -12.73 4.82
CA MET A 240 22.67 -12.45 5.06
C MET A 240 22.17 -13.21 6.30
N THR A 241 22.32 -12.62 7.49
CA THR A 241 21.59 -13.05 8.67
C THR A 241 20.15 -12.66 8.41
N PRO A 242 19.17 -13.57 8.54
CA PRO A 242 17.78 -13.22 8.31
C PRO A 242 17.44 -12.07 9.26
N SER A 243 17.21 -10.87 8.69
CA SER A 243 16.79 -9.71 9.45
C SER A 243 15.47 -10.08 10.12
N THR A 244 15.50 -10.29 11.43
CA THR A 244 14.27 -10.43 12.21
C THR A 244 13.51 -9.13 12.04
N ALA A 245 12.31 -9.19 11.43
CA ALA A 245 11.45 -8.03 11.22
C ALA A 245 11.38 -7.19 12.49
N LEU A 246 11.52 -5.86 12.37
CA LEU A 246 11.40 -4.96 13.51
C LEU A 246 10.01 -5.09 14.16
N ILE A 247 8.98 -5.23 13.32
CA ILE A 247 7.59 -5.40 13.71
C ILE A 247 7.07 -6.73 13.16
N SER A 248 6.61 -7.60 14.05
CA SER A 248 6.04 -8.89 13.68
C SER A 248 4.54 -8.80 13.39
N ASP A 249 3.98 -9.80 12.72
CA ASP A 249 2.52 -9.94 12.54
C ASP A 249 1.75 -9.96 13.87
N ILE A 250 2.34 -10.56 14.89
CA ILE A 250 1.74 -10.64 16.23
C ILE A 250 1.58 -9.22 16.79
N ASP A 251 2.58 -8.36 16.61
CA ASP A 251 2.57 -6.97 17.06
C ASP A 251 1.49 -6.15 16.33
N ILE A 252 1.39 -6.31 15.00
CA ILE A 252 0.35 -5.65 14.18
C ILE A 252 -1.05 -6.10 14.63
N SER A 253 -1.22 -7.40 14.85
CA SER A 253 -2.47 -7.99 15.31
C SER A 253 -2.82 -7.55 16.75
N HIS A 254 -1.82 -7.32 17.60
CA HIS A 254 -1.99 -6.80 18.94
C HIS A 254 -2.42 -5.33 18.91
N LEU A 255 -1.73 -4.48 18.15
CA LEU A 255 -2.11 -3.09 17.92
C LEU A 255 -3.53 -2.95 17.34
N ALA A 256 -3.92 -3.85 16.42
CA ALA A 256 -5.26 -3.87 15.83
C ALA A 256 -6.37 -4.25 16.82
N LYS A 257 -6.06 -5.00 17.89
CA LYS A 257 -7.00 -5.27 18.98
C LYS A 257 -7.11 -4.06 19.90
N LEU A 258 -5.97 -3.48 20.28
CA LEU A 258 -5.93 -2.29 21.12
C LEU A 258 -6.70 -1.13 20.48
N SER A 259 -6.53 -0.90 19.17
CA SER A 259 -7.27 0.15 18.45
C SER A 259 -8.79 -0.07 18.46
N GLN A 260 -9.27 -1.30 18.62
CA GLN A 260 -10.71 -1.57 18.74
C GLN A 260 -11.24 -1.23 20.14
N GLU A 261 -10.42 -1.40 21.18
CA GLU A 261 -10.79 -1.18 22.58
C GLU A 261 -10.80 0.30 23.00
N VAL A 262 -10.10 1.17 22.25
CA VAL A 262 -10.04 2.61 22.48
C VAL A 262 -11.44 3.23 22.57
N GLN A 263 -11.66 4.03 23.61
CA GLN A 263 -12.91 4.74 23.85
C GLN A 263 -12.91 6.13 23.20
N ILE A 264 -14.07 6.54 22.70
CA ILE A 264 -14.28 7.88 22.14
C ILE A 264 -15.43 8.53 22.90
N ASP A 265 -15.13 9.63 23.55
CA ASP A 265 -16.14 10.43 24.25
C ASP A 265 -17.08 11.12 23.27
N VAL A 266 -18.31 11.36 23.71
CA VAL A 266 -19.35 12.00 22.89
C VAL A 266 -18.93 13.39 22.42
N ASP A 267 -18.18 14.13 23.25
CA ASP A 267 -17.68 15.46 22.89
C ASP A 267 -16.64 15.43 21.77
N ILE A 268 -15.76 14.42 21.77
CA ILE A 268 -14.79 14.18 20.69
C ILE A 268 -15.50 13.76 19.41
N LEU A 269 -16.52 12.91 19.51
CA LEU A 269 -17.34 12.52 18.35
C LEU A 269 -18.04 13.75 17.74
N ARG A 270 -18.57 14.64 18.59
CA ARG A 270 -19.14 15.91 18.15
C ARG A 270 -18.10 16.80 17.49
N TYR A 271 -16.90 16.89 18.05
CA TYR A 271 -15.77 17.62 17.47
C TYR A 271 -15.40 17.11 16.06
N GLN A 272 -15.27 15.78 15.89
CA GLN A 272 -15.05 15.15 14.58
C GLN A 272 -16.14 15.52 13.58
N MET A 273 -17.42 15.41 13.98
CA MET A 273 -18.54 15.70 13.09
C MET A 273 -18.64 17.19 12.72
N ASN A 274 -18.28 18.09 13.64
CA ASN A 274 -18.19 19.51 13.37
C ASN A 274 -17.12 19.77 12.30
N ILE A 275 -15.88 19.28 12.47
CA ILE A 275 -14.81 19.42 11.46
C ILE A 275 -15.27 18.94 10.09
N ILE A 276 -15.88 17.75 10.02
CA ILE A 276 -16.39 17.19 8.76
C ILE A 276 -17.44 18.11 8.12
N SER A 277 -18.33 18.69 8.94
CA SER A 277 -19.38 19.60 8.46
C SER A 277 -18.80 20.90 7.92
N PHE A 278 -17.82 21.49 8.62
CA PHE A 278 -17.13 22.71 8.17
C PHE A 278 -16.33 22.47 6.89
N LEU A 279 -15.57 21.37 6.80
CA LEU A 279 -14.86 21.03 5.57
C LEU A 279 -15.81 20.80 4.37
N ARG A 280 -17.01 20.21 4.60
CA ARG A 280 -18.04 20.06 3.55
C ARG A 280 -18.67 21.37 3.11
N MET A 281 -18.76 22.34 4.02
CA MET A 281 -19.36 23.64 3.76
C MET A 281 -18.35 24.67 3.25
N HIS A 282 -17.05 24.40 3.40
CA HIS A 282 -15.96 25.28 3.02
C HIS A 282 -16.10 25.78 1.58
N ARG A 283 -15.85 27.07 1.37
CA ARG A 283 -16.11 27.74 0.09
C ARG A 283 -15.23 27.19 -1.03
N ALA A 284 -13.95 26.95 -0.74
CA ALA A 284 -12.97 26.51 -1.73
C ALA A 284 -13.12 25.04 -2.17
N VAL A 285 -13.97 24.22 -1.53
CA VAL A 285 -14.03 22.77 -1.78
C VAL A 285 -15.07 22.39 -2.84
N ALA A 286 -14.64 21.74 -3.92
CA ALA A 286 -15.46 21.53 -5.13
C ALA A 286 -16.45 20.35 -5.07
N GLY A 287 -16.09 19.28 -4.35
CA GLY A 287 -16.75 17.97 -4.44
C GLY A 287 -17.38 17.46 -3.15
N GLY A 288 -17.30 18.24 -2.08
CA GLY A 288 -17.65 17.80 -0.73
C GLY A 288 -16.77 16.64 -0.23
N ILE A 289 -17.00 16.23 1.02
CA ILE A 289 -16.29 15.13 1.66
C ILE A 289 -17.16 13.89 1.68
N SER A 290 -16.63 12.77 1.19
CA SER A 290 -17.31 11.48 1.17
C SER A 290 -17.64 10.99 2.60
N PRO A 291 -18.70 10.17 2.76
CA PRO A 291 -18.95 9.45 4.01
C PRO A 291 -17.86 8.42 4.33
N ALA A 292 -17.17 7.86 3.32
CA ALA A 292 -16.09 6.91 3.55
C ALA A 292 -14.92 7.56 4.29
N ALA A 293 -14.59 8.82 3.95
CA ALA A 293 -13.57 9.58 4.66
C ALA A 293 -13.86 9.70 6.17
N THR A 294 -15.13 9.86 6.56
CA THR A 294 -15.54 9.88 7.97
C THR A 294 -15.22 8.56 8.67
N LYS A 295 -15.43 7.42 7.99
CA LYS A 295 -15.08 6.10 8.52
C LYS A 295 -13.56 5.96 8.67
N HIS A 296 -12.79 6.38 7.67
CA HIS A 296 -11.32 6.33 7.71
C HIS A 296 -10.75 7.23 8.81
N LEU A 297 -11.30 8.43 8.99
CA LEU A 297 -10.95 9.31 10.11
C LEU A 297 -11.18 8.61 11.45
N HIS A 298 -12.37 8.06 11.65
CA HIS A 298 -12.71 7.37 12.89
C HIS A 298 -11.76 6.21 13.19
N GLN A 299 -11.46 5.37 12.19
CA GLN A 299 -10.51 4.26 12.32
C GLN A 299 -9.10 4.74 12.64
N LEU A 300 -8.61 5.75 11.92
CA LEU A 300 -7.26 6.27 12.09
C LEU A 300 -7.04 6.85 13.49
N VAL A 301 -7.99 7.67 13.96
CA VAL A 301 -7.93 8.28 15.28
C VAL A 301 -7.86 7.21 16.39
N LYS A 302 -8.64 6.14 16.27
CA LYS A 302 -8.56 5.00 17.20
C LYS A 302 -7.24 4.23 17.11
N SER A 303 -6.65 4.12 15.93
CA SER A 303 -5.34 3.47 15.77
C SER A 303 -4.16 4.31 16.27
N LEU A 304 -4.31 5.64 16.35
CA LEU A 304 -3.27 6.53 16.87
C LEU A 304 -3.19 6.51 18.40
N ALA A 305 -4.32 6.43 19.11
CA ALA A 305 -4.33 6.51 20.58
C ALA A 305 -3.40 5.48 21.28
N PRO A 306 -3.39 4.19 20.90
CA PRO A 306 -2.49 3.21 21.52
C PRO A 306 -1.00 3.53 21.33
N LEU A 307 -0.64 4.17 20.22
CA LEU A 307 0.76 4.55 19.92
C LEU A 307 1.25 5.68 20.83
N HIS A 308 0.33 6.45 21.40
CA HIS A 308 0.62 7.51 22.37
C HIS A 308 0.39 7.08 23.83
N LYS A 309 0.24 5.77 24.11
CA LYS A 309 -0.11 5.24 25.45
C LYS A 309 -1.45 5.76 25.99
N LEU A 310 -2.40 6.05 25.10
CA LEU A 310 -3.74 6.53 25.47
C LEU A 310 -4.79 5.47 25.15
N ASP A 311 -5.70 5.23 26.10
CA ASP A 311 -6.87 4.35 25.92
C ASP A 311 -8.11 5.12 25.40
N PHE A 312 -7.99 6.44 25.27
CA PHE A 312 -9.03 7.35 24.80
C PHE A 312 -8.47 8.30 23.74
N VAL A 313 -9.38 8.89 22.97
CA VAL A 313 -9.02 9.83 21.90
C VAL A 313 -8.99 11.27 22.42
N THR A 314 -7.95 12.01 22.04
CA THR A 314 -7.83 13.45 22.32
C THR A 314 -8.07 14.31 21.07
N PRO A 315 -8.43 15.60 21.21
CA PRO A 315 -8.62 16.50 20.06
C PRO A 315 -7.36 16.66 19.21
N ALA A 316 -6.17 16.61 19.83
CA ALA A 316 -4.89 16.68 19.12
C ALA A 316 -4.72 15.51 18.13
N LEU A 317 -5.07 14.28 18.54
CA LEU A 317 -5.05 13.11 17.65
C LEU A 317 -6.03 13.24 16.50
N VAL A 318 -7.20 13.85 16.75
CA VAL A 318 -8.17 14.16 15.69
C VAL A 318 -7.55 15.13 14.67
N GLY A 319 -6.91 16.21 15.12
CA GLY A 319 -6.24 17.16 14.24
C GLY A 319 -5.16 16.52 13.36
N LEU A 320 -4.32 15.64 13.93
CA LEU A 320 -3.33 14.88 13.17
C LEU A 320 -3.97 13.96 12.13
N ALA A 321 -5.01 13.23 12.54
CA ALA A 321 -5.72 12.33 11.64
C ALA A 321 -6.43 13.08 10.50
N VAL A 322 -7.02 14.25 10.76
CA VAL A 322 -7.67 15.08 9.75
C VAL A 322 -6.68 15.50 8.66
N ARG A 323 -5.49 15.98 9.04
CA ARG A 323 -4.42 16.34 8.10
C ARG A 323 -4.07 15.20 7.16
N LYS A 324 -3.92 13.98 7.70
CA LYS A 324 -3.51 12.80 6.92
C LYS A 324 -4.66 12.17 6.11
N VAL A 325 -5.91 12.28 6.56
CA VAL A 325 -7.07 11.65 5.90
C VAL A 325 -7.65 12.54 4.81
N TYR A 326 -7.67 13.86 4.97
CA TYR A 326 -8.35 14.76 4.03
C TYR A 326 -7.45 15.34 2.94
N LEU A 327 -6.12 15.23 3.09
CA LEU A 327 -5.14 15.80 2.16
C LEU A 327 -5.42 15.43 0.69
N HIS A 328 -5.57 14.14 0.37
CA HIS A 328 -5.84 13.69 -1.00
C HIS A 328 -7.31 13.83 -1.40
N ARG A 329 -8.22 14.10 -0.47
CA ARG A 329 -9.68 14.09 -0.72
C ARG A 329 -10.23 15.46 -1.06
N ILE A 330 -9.59 16.52 -0.56
CA ILE A 330 -9.98 17.89 -0.83
C ILE A 330 -9.53 18.26 -2.24
N ARG A 331 -10.47 18.80 -3.03
CA ARG A 331 -10.20 19.38 -4.34
C ARG A 331 -10.63 20.83 -4.32
N ILE A 332 -9.70 21.71 -4.65
CA ILE A 332 -9.97 23.13 -4.75
C ILE A 332 -10.84 23.38 -5.98
N THR A 333 -11.81 24.28 -5.81
CA THR A 333 -12.79 24.65 -6.83
C THR A 333 -12.14 25.60 -7.81
N GLU A 334 -12.34 25.37 -9.10
CA GLU A 334 -11.98 26.36 -10.12
C GLU A 334 -12.77 27.66 -9.88
N PRO A 335 -12.18 28.85 -10.02
CA PRO A 335 -12.85 30.12 -9.76
C PRO A 335 -14.21 30.27 -10.49
N GLU A 336 -14.29 29.76 -11.72
CA GLU A 336 -15.50 29.79 -12.54
C GLU A 336 -16.66 28.94 -12.00
N LYS A 337 -16.33 27.86 -11.27
CA LYS A 337 -17.29 26.87 -10.75
C LYS A 337 -17.66 27.15 -9.29
N GLU A 338 -17.13 28.21 -8.70
CA GLU A 338 -17.42 28.60 -7.33
C GLU A 338 -18.90 28.97 -7.17
N ARG A 339 -19.48 28.64 -6.01
CA ARG A 339 -20.93 28.77 -5.78
C ARG A 339 -21.41 30.22 -5.92
N SER A 340 -20.60 31.22 -5.58
CA SER A 340 -21.00 32.64 -5.65
C SER A 340 -21.09 33.16 -7.09
N MET A 341 -20.51 32.46 -8.07
CA MET A 341 -20.68 32.79 -9.50
C MET A 341 -22.15 32.68 -9.93
N GLN A 342 -22.91 31.76 -9.34
CA GLN A 342 -24.36 31.64 -9.58
C GLN A 342 -25.16 32.82 -9.03
N TRP A 343 -24.54 33.63 -8.15
CA TRP A 343 -25.15 34.78 -7.49
C TRP A 343 -24.56 36.12 -7.97
N GLY A 344 -23.82 36.11 -9.08
CA GLY A 344 -23.32 37.33 -9.75
C GLY A 344 -22.06 37.94 -9.16
N SER A 345 -21.22 37.14 -8.49
CA SER A 345 -19.87 37.58 -8.08
C SER A 345 -18.96 37.84 -9.28
N GLN A 346 -17.97 38.73 -9.09
CA GLN A 346 -16.94 39.01 -10.09
C GLN A 346 -15.87 37.92 -10.06
N LEU A 347 -15.45 37.43 -11.23
CA LEU A 347 -14.45 36.36 -11.36
C LEU A 347 -13.12 36.75 -10.71
N GLU A 348 -12.63 37.97 -10.96
CA GLU A 348 -11.38 38.49 -10.40
C GLU A 348 -11.36 38.47 -8.86
N ALA A 349 -12.50 38.75 -8.23
CA ALA A 349 -12.62 38.72 -6.77
C ALA A 349 -12.63 37.29 -6.20
N VAL A 350 -13.12 36.32 -6.97
CA VAL A 350 -13.10 34.90 -6.59
C VAL A 350 -11.70 34.32 -6.80
N GLU A 351 -11.05 34.67 -7.91
CA GLU A 351 -9.67 34.26 -8.20
C GLU A 351 -8.71 34.76 -7.13
N ALA A 352 -8.76 36.05 -6.78
CA ALA A 352 -7.94 36.62 -5.71
C ALA A 352 -8.20 35.99 -4.32
N LEU A 353 -9.40 35.44 -4.09
CA LEU A 353 -9.71 34.74 -2.84
C LEU A 353 -9.19 33.30 -2.84
N LEU A 354 -8.94 32.70 -4.00
CA LEU A 354 -8.48 31.33 -4.17
C LEU A 354 -6.99 31.20 -4.51
N GLU A 355 -6.30 32.31 -4.77
CA GLU A 355 -4.93 32.35 -5.33
C GLU A 355 -3.89 31.58 -4.51
N ASP A 356 -4.05 31.51 -3.19
CA ASP A 356 -3.15 30.76 -2.30
C ASP A 356 -3.82 29.55 -1.64
N VAL A 357 -5.14 29.36 -1.77
CA VAL A 357 -5.89 28.41 -0.96
C VAL A 357 -5.65 26.96 -1.40
N GLY A 358 -4.70 26.30 -0.74
CA GLY A 358 -4.38 24.88 -0.91
C GLY A 358 -5.23 23.93 -0.05
N PRO A 359 -5.24 22.61 -0.35
CA PRO A 359 -5.91 21.60 0.49
C PRO A 359 -5.44 21.59 1.94
N GLU A 360 -4.16 21.87 2.18
CA GLU A 360 -3.57 21.95 3.52
C GLU A 360 -4.10 23.16 4.29
N GLU A 361 -4.16 24.32 3.63
CA GLU A 361 -4.66 25.57 4.24
C GLU A 361 -6.15 25.47 4.61
N VAL A 362 -6.96 24.87 3.74
CA VAL A 362 -8.38 24.59 4.04
C VAL A 362 -8.52 23.72 5.30
N ILE A 363 -7.62 22.76 5.50
CA ILE A 363 -7.63 21.91 6.69
C ILE A 363 -7.26 22.72 7.93
N GLU A 364 -6.19 23.51 7.87
CA GLU A 364 -5.75 24.34 8.99
C GLU A 364 -6.83 25.37 9.38
N GLU A 365 -7.40 26.08 8.40
CA GLU A 365 -8.47 27.06 8.64
C GLU A 365 -9.67 26.40 9.36
N VAL A 366 -10.09 25.21 8.93
CA VAL A 366 -11.20 24.52 9.60
C VAL A 366 -10.81 24.02 11.00
N LEU A 367 -9.59 23.55 11.20
CA LEU A 367 -9.12 23.13 12.53
C LEU A 367 -9.05 24.31 13.51
N GLU A 368 -8.71 25.51 13.04
CA GLU A 368 -8.72 26.74 13.83
C GLU A 368 -10.13 27.24 14.14
N MET A 369 -11.07 27.13 13.19
CA MET A 369 -12.45 27.55 13.38
C MET A 369 -13.23 26.67 14.36
N VAL A 370 -12.96 25.37 14.40
CA VAL A 370 -13.71 24.44 15.26
C VAL A 370 -13.07 24.38 16.64
N THR A 371 -13.79 24.89 17.64
CA THR A 371 -13.34 24.83 19.04
C THR A 371 -13.20 23.39 19.52
N ALA A 372 -12.01 23.04 20.01
CA ALA A 372 -11.77 21.77 20.68
C ALA A 372 -12.58 21.67 21.98
N PRO A 373 -13.10 20.48 22.34
CA PRO A 373 -13.74 20.27 23.63
C PRO A 373 -12.73 20.47 24.78
N PRO A 374 -13.21 20.91 25.95
CA PRO A 374 -12.38 21.23 27.12
C PRO A 374 -11.67 20.01 27.72
#